data_AF-A0A1W9MLX2-F1
#
_entry.id   AF-A0A1W9MLX2-F1
#
_cell.length_a   1.000
_cell.length_b   1.000
_cell.length_c   1.000
_cell.angle_alpha   90.00
_cell.angle_beta   90.00
_cell.angle_gamma   90.00
#
_symmetry.space_group_name_H-M   'P 1'
#
loop_
_entity.id
_entity.type
_entity.pdbx_description
1 polymer ?
#
loop_
_entity_poly.entity_id
_entity_poly.type
_entity_poly.pdbx_seq_one_letter_code
_entity_poly.pdbx_strand_id
1 'polypeptide(L)'
;MTAYGSTETAIEATKLGAFDYILKPFDIPDMLAVIRQGLEAGRFMRSPVVMDASPENAFREAIIGRSTSMQELYKAIGRVAPTDATVLIRGESGTGKELVARAVYQHSTRGQAPFLVIN
;
A
#
# COMPACT_ATOMS: atom_id res chain seq x y z
N MET A 1 7.27 3.76 25.39
CA MET A 1 8.62 3.45 25.90
C MET A 1 8.50 2.94 27.33
N THR A 2 8.49 1.63 27.55
CA THR A 2 8.47 1.05 28.91
C THR A 2 9.77 0.27 29.11
N ALA A 3 10.29 0.30 30.35
CA ALA A 3 11.64 -0.16 30.69
C ALA A 3 11.78 -1.70 30.80
N TYR A 4 10.71 -2.47 30.58
CA TYR A 4 10.68 -3.92 30.60
C TYR A 4 9.59 -4.42 29.65
N GLY A 5 9.80 -4.28 28.34
CA GLY A 5 8.92 -4.91 27.36
C GLY A 5 9.35 -6.34 27.14
N SER A 6 8.56 -7.33 27.56
CA SER A 6 8.76 -8.72 27.12
C SER A 6 8.40 -8.83 25.63
N THR A 7 8.87 -9.88 24.97
CA THR A 7 8.44 -10.25 23.62
C THR A 7 6.91 -10.32 23.48
N GLU A 8 6.17 -10.61 24.56
CA GLU A 8 4.71 -10.63 24.56
C GLU A 8 4.09 -9.25 24.32
N THR A 9 4.61 -8.20 24.96
CA THR A 9 4.15 -6.82 24.69
C THR A 9 4.41 -6.37 23.26
N ALA A 10 5.52 -6.82 22.66
CA ALA A 10 5.80 -6.54 21.25
C ALA A 10 4.77 -7.23 20.34
N ILE A 11 4.46 -8.50 20.61
CA ILE A 11 3.43 -9.26 19.89
C ILE A 11 2.05 -8.60 20.02
N GLU A 12 1.69 -8.17 21.22
CA GLU A 12 0.41 -7.52 21.47
C GLU A 12 0.31 -6.16 20.74
N ALA A 13 1.37 -5.36 20.76
CA ALA A 13 1.43 -4.10 20.02
C ALA A 13 1.23 -4.32 18.51
N THR A 14 1.90 -5.31 17.91
CA THR A 14 1.71 -5.65 16.49
C THR A 14 0.28 -6.11 16.21
N LYS A 15 -0.34 -6.91 17.09
CA LYS A 15 -1.75 -7.30 16.96
C LYS A 15 -2.71 -6.11 17.01
N LEU A 16 -2.37 -5.07 17.77
CA LEU A 16 -3.14 -3.82 17.85
C LEU A 16 -2.83 -2.85 16.69
N GLY A 17 -2.02 -3.25 15.71
CA GLY A 17 -1.74 -2.46 14.52
C GLY A 17 -0.51 -1.55 14.63
N ALA A 18 0.36 -1.77 15.61
CA ALA A 18 1.68 -1.14 15.61
C ALA A 18 2.47 -1.60 14.37
N PHE A 19 3.04 -0.65 13.64
CA PHE A 19 3.90 -0.93 12.48
C PHE A 19 5.11 -1.77 12.88
N ASP A 20 5.79 -1.38 13.95
CA ASP A 20 6.93 -2.09 14.50
C ASP A 20 7.11 -1.73 15.98
N TYR A 21 7.96 -2.48 16.69
CA TYR A 21 8.24 -2.34 18.11
C TYR A 21 9.75 -2.33 18.37
N ILE A 22 10.24 -1.28 19.06
CA ILE A 22 11.68 -1.12 19.37
C ILE A 22 11.93 -1.37 20.85
N LEU A 23 12.71 -2.41 21.16
CA LEU A 23 13.16 -2.75 22.51
C LEU A 23 14.31 -1.84 22.95
N LYS A 24 14.38 -1.54 24.25
CA LYS A 24 15.59 -0.96 24.85
C LYS A 24 16.55 -2.07 25.30
N PRO A 25 17.87 -1.84 25.24
CA PRO A 25 18.53 -0.71 24.58
C PRO A 25 18.44 -0.83 23.05
N PHE A 26 18.43 0.30 22.35
CA PHE A 26 18.43 0.34 20.88
C PHE A 26 19.48 1.30 20.35
N ASP A 27 19.90 1.07 19.12
CA ASP A 27 20.76 1.98 18.37
C ASP A 27 19.94 2.99 17.57
N ILE A 28 20.39 4.25 17.58
CA ILE A 28 19.69 5.34 16.87
C ILE A 28 19.59 5.09 15.36
N PRO A 29 20.63 4.60 14.67
CA PRO A 29 20.53 4.25 13.24
C PRO A 29 19.40 3.26 12.93
N ASP A 30 19.23 2.23 13.76
CA ASP A 30 18.21 1.19 13.57
C ASP A 30 16.81 1.75 13.81
N MET A 31 16.64 2.55 14.85
CA MET A 31 15.37 3.26 15.10
C MET A 31 14.99 4.16 13.91
N LEU A 32 15.96 4.90 13.35
CA LEU A 32 15.71 5.75 12.18
C LEU A 32 15.38 4.94 10.93
N ALA A 33 15.93 3.73 10.78
CA ALA A 33 15.57 2.82 9.70
C ALA A 33 14.11 2.36 9.80
N VAL A 34 13.68 1.93 10.99
CA VAL A 34 12.29 1.52 11.26
C VAL A 34 11.30 2.68 11.01
N ILE A 35 11.63 3.88 11.48
CA ILE A 35 10.81 5.08 11.23
C ILE A 35 10.68 5.37 9.73
N ARG A 36 11.79 5.29 8.97
CA ARG A 36 11.76 5.48 7.51
C ARG A 36 10.85 4.46 6.83
N GLN A 37 10.96 3.18 7.18
CA GLN A 37 10.10 2.13 6.64
C GLN A 37 8.62 2.39 6.95
N GLY A 38 8.29 2.81 8.18
CA GLY A 38 6.92 3.15 8.56
C GLY A 38 6.36 4.36 7.81
N LEU A 39 7.20 5.38 7.58
CA LEU A 39 6.82 6.55 6.78
C LEU A 39 6.62 6.20 5.30
N GLU A 40 7.46 5.33 4.74
CA GLU A 40 7.30 4.84 3.36
C GLU A 40 6.03 4.01 3.20
N ALA A 41 5.78 3.06 4.10
CA ALA A 41 4.53 2.29 4.13
C ALA A 41 3.30 3.20 4.23
N GLY A 42 3.36 4.23 5.09
CA GLY A 42 2.31 5.24 5.21
C GLY A 42 2.11 6.09 3.94
N ARG A 43 3.19 6.43 3.23
CA ARG A 43 3.13 7.18 1.96
C ARG A 43 2.50 6.35 0.85
N PHE A 44 2.89 5.08 0.71
CA PHE A 44 2.30 4.17 -0.29
C PHE A 44 0.80 3.98 -0.10
N MET A 45 0.32 3.93 1.15
CA MET A 45 -1.11 3.84 1.45
C MET A 45 -1.88 5.14 1.12
N ARG A 46 -1.26 6.31 1.33
CA ARG A 46 -1.93 7.62 1.24
C ARG A 46 -1.86 8.28 -0.14
N SER A 47 -0.93 7.87 -0.99
CA SER A 47 -0.72 8.49 -2.31
C SER A 47 -1.73 7.93 -3.32
N PRO A 48 -2.76 8.71 -3.75
CA PRO A 48 -3.77 8.21 -4.65
C PRO A 48 -3.16 7.87 -6.01
N VAL A 49 -3.51 6.70 -6.55
CA VAL A 49 -3.26 6.31 -7.94
C VAL A 49 -4.24 7.06 -8.79
N VAL A 50 -3.74 7.97 -9.61
CA VAL A 50 -4.57 8.65 -10.61
C VAL A 50 -4.74 7.70 -11.80
N MET A 51 -5.99 7.34 -12.12
CA MET A 51 -6.33 6.64 -13.35
C MET A 51 -6.55 7.66 -14.48
N ASP A 52 -6.07 7.35 -15.69
CA ASP A 52 -6.18 8.22 -16.88
C ASP A 52 -5.55 9.60 -16.70
N ALA A 53 -4.41 9.67 -16.00
CA ALA A 53 -3.66 10.91 -15.86
C ALA A 53 -3.12 11.39 -17.22
N SER A 54 -3.14 12.71 -17.44
CA SER A 54 -2.33 13.32 -18.51
C SER A 54 -0.84 13.10 -18.22
N PRO A 55 0.02 12.83 -19.22
CA PRO A 55 1.46 12.70 -19.02
C PRO A 55 2.08 13.90 -18.30
N GLU A 56 1.52 15.09 -18.52
CA GLU A 56 1.99 16.35 -17.92
C GLU A 56 1.61 16.51 -16.44
N ASN A 57 0.58 15.78 -15.99
CA ASN A 57 0.08 15.79 -14.59
C ASN A 57 0.36 14.48 -13.85
N ALA A 58 1.17 13.61 -14.43
CA ALA A 58 1.52 12.34 -13.84
C ALA A 58 2.47 12.56 -12.66
N PHE A 59 1.91 12.63 -11.45
CA PHE A 59 2.66 12.28 -10.25
C PHE A 59 3.21 10.85 -10.42
N ARG A 60 4.30 10.50 -9.74
CA ARG A 60 5.08 9.25 -9.91
C ARG A 60 4.27 7.94 -9.88
N GLU A 61 2.99 7.95 -9.52
CA GLU A 61 2.16 6.79 -9.33
C GLU A 61 0.80 6.95 -10.04
N ALA A 62 0.81 7.02 -11.37
CA ALA A 62 -0.39 7.08 -12.19
C ALA A 62 -0.44 5.91 -13.16
N ILE A 63 -1.65 5.39 -13.41
CA ILE A 63 -1.90 4.48 -14.53
C ILE A 63 -2.28 5.35 -15.73
N ILE A 64 -1.41 5.38 -16.74
CA ILE A 64 -1.56 6.23 -17.92
C ILE A 64 -1.88 5.36 -19.12
N GLY A 65 -2.86 5.79 -19.92
CA GLY A 65 -3.15 5.17 -21.20
C GLY A 65 -4.60 5.34 -21.60
N ARG A 66 -4.81 5.58 -22.90
CA ARG A 66 -6.13 5.85 -23.50
C ARG A 66 -6.58 4.78 -24.50
N SER A 67 -5.83 3.69 -24.64
CA SER A 67 -6.23 2.58 -25.52
C SER A 67 -7.51 1.91 -25.01
N THR A 68 -8.23 1.23 -25.90
CA THR A 68 -9.43 0.46 -25.54
C THR A 68 -9.17 -0.52 -24.40
N SER A 69 -8.02 -1.22 -24.43
CA SER A 69 -7.61 -2.15 -23.36
C SER A 69 -7.43 -1.47 -22.00
N MET A 70 -6.89 -0.24 -21.97
CA MET A 70 -6.75 0.53 -20.73
C MET A 70 -8.11 1.00 -20.22
N GLN A 71 -9.01 1.40 -21.12
CA GLN A 71 -10.38 1.78 -20.76
C GLN A 71 -11.16 0.58 -20.17
N GLU A 72 -10.96 -0.63 -20.70
CA GLU A 72 -11.50 -1.86 -20.13
C GLU A 72 -10.92 -2.18 -18.76
N LEU A 73 -9.61 -1.97 -18.57
CA LEU A 73 -8.95 -2.12 -17.28
C LEU A 73 -9.54 -1.17 -16.22
N TYR A 74 -9.70 0.12 -16.52
CA TYR A 74 -10.32 1.09 -15.60
C TYR A 74 -11.74 0.68 -15.22
N LYS A 75 -12.54 0.21 -16.19
CA LYS A 75 -13.90 -0.31 -15.93
C LYS A 75 -13.89 -1.58 -15.08
N ALA A 76 -12.92 -2.46 -15.24
CA ALA A 76 -12.78 -3.65 -14.41
C ALA A 76 -12.44 -3.28 -12.96
N ILE A 77 -11.50 -2.35 -12.77
CA ILE A 77 -11.14 -1.80 -11.45
C ILE A 77 -12.38 -1.21 -10.77
N GLY A 78 -13.10 -0.30 -11.45
CA GLY A 78 -14.29 0.34 -10.88
C GLY A 78 -15.42 -0.62 -10.53
N ARG A 79 -15.57 -1.74 -11.26
CA ARG A 79 -16.58 -2.77 -10.97
C ARG A 79 -16.22 -3.63 -9.77
N VAL A 80 -14.94 -3.98 -9.59
CA VAL A 80 -14.52 -4.92 -8.54
C VAL A 80 -14.17 -4.24 -7.23
N ALA A 81 -13.69 -2.99 -7.27
CA ALA A 81 -13.29 -2.23 -6.09
C ALA A 81 -14.35 -2.18 -4.97
N PRO A 82 -15.66 -1.94 -5.22
CA PRO A 82 -16.66 -1.89 -4.14
C PRO A 82 -17.08 -3.27 -3.62
N THR A 83 -16.48 -4.37 -4.09
CA THR A 83 -16.86 -5.74 -3.73
C THR A 83 -15.83 -6.41 -2.82
N ASP A 84 -16.23 -7.50 -2.15
CA ASP A 84 -15.33 -8.35 -1.34
C ASP A 84 -14.70 -9.51 -2.15
N ALA A 85 -14.81 -9.47 -3.49
CA ALA A 85 -14.30 -10.53 -4.35
C ALA A 85 -12.76 -10.54 -4.39
N THR A 86 -12.17 -11.74 -4.35
CA THR A 86 -10.72 -11.91 -4.55
C THR A 86 -10.34 -11.61 -6.00
N VAL A 87 -9.34 -10.75 -6.19
CA VAL A 87 -8.88 -10.31 -7.52
C VAL A 87 -7.54 -10.94 -7.86
N LEU A 88 -7.43 -11.53 -9.06
CA LEU A 88 -6.17 -12.00 -9.63
C LEU A 88 -5.71 -11.06 -10.74
N ILE A 89 -4.57 -10.40 -10.57
CA ILE A 89 -3.99 -9.48 -11.56
C ILE A 89 -2.87 -10.22 -12.30
N ARG A 90 -2.99 -10.31 -13.63
CA ARG A 90 -2.00 -10.96 -14.50
C ARG A 90 -1.36 -9.94 -15.44
N GLY A 91 -0.13 -10.24 -15.84
CA GLY A 91 0.66 -9.40 -16.74
C GLY A 91 2.15 -9.68 -16.59
N GLU A 92 2.92 -9.35 -17.61
CA GLU A 92 4.39 -9.51 -17.60
C GLU A 92 5.06 -8.64 -16.52
N SER A 93 6.34 -8.89 -16.25
CA SER A 93 7.10 -8.03 -15.33
C SER A 93 7.14 -6.59 -15.84
N GLY A 94 7.00 -5.61 -14.93
CA GLY A 94 7.00 -4.18 -15.30
C GLY A 94 5.70 -3.63 -15.89
N THR A 95 4.63 -4.41 -16.03
CA THR A 95 3.33 -3.96 -16.60
C THR A 95 2.43 -3.18 -15.63
N GLY A 96 2.92 -2.82 -14.43
CA GLY A 96 2.16 -2.00 -13.48
C GLY A 96 1.10 -2.75 -12.67
N LYS A 97 1.22 -4.07 -12.49
CA LYS A 97 0.27 -4.88 -11.68
C LYS A 97 0.06 -4.34 -10.26
N GLU A 98 1.12 -3.84 -9.63
CA GLU A 98 1.06 -3.23 -8.30
C GLU A 98 0.22 -1.95 -8.28
N LEU A 99 0.33 -1.11 -9.32
CA LEU A 99 -0.51 0.08 -9.48
C LEU A 99 -1.98 -0.30 -9.63
N VAL A 100 -2.28 -1.37 -10.37
CA VAL A 100 -3.64 -1.90 -10.51
C VAL A 100 -4.19 -2.39 -9.17
N ALA A 101 -3.41 -3.17 -8.42
CA ALA A 101 -3.81 -3.65 -7.08
C ALA A 101 -4.12 -2.48 -6.14
N ARG A 102 -3.29 -1.44 -6.19
CA ARG A 102 -3.46 -0.25 -5.37
C ARG A 102 -4.65 0.59 -5.80
N ALA A 103 -4.92 0.71 -7.10
CA ALA A 103 -6.12 1.37 -7.61
C ALA A 103 -7.39 0.65 -7.15
N VAL A 104 -7.43 -0.69 -7.18
CA VAL A 104 -8.55 -1.47 -6.64
C VAL A 104 -8.74 -1.18 -5.15
N TYR A 105 -7.66 -1.21 -4.35
CA TYR A 105 -7.72 -0.91 -2.92
C TYR A 105 -8.25 0.52 -2.64
N GLN A 106 -7.72 1.55 -3.33
CA GLN A 106 -8.07 2.95 -3.09
C GLN A 106 -9.51 3.28 -3.47
N HIS A 107 -10.06 2.62 -4.49
CA HIS A 107 -11.45 2.78 -4.90
C HIS A 107 -12.41 1.83 -4.17
N SER A 108 -11.92 1.01 -3.24
CA SER A 108 -12.74 0.08 -2.46
C SER A 108 -13.40 0.75 -1.25
N THR A 109 -14.35 0.03 -0.64
CA THR A 109 -14.90 0.39 0.68
C THR A 109 -13.86 0.34 1.80
N ARG A 110 -12.67 -0.22 1.53
CA ARG A 110 -11.57 -0.41 2.47
C ARG A 110 -10.40 0.54 2.24
N GLY A 111 -10.54 1.55 1.38
CA GLY A 111 -9.45 2.48 1.00
C GLY A 111 -8.83 3.32 2.13
N GLN A 112 -9.35 3.22 3.36
CA GLN A 112 -8.80 3.84 4.57
C GLN A 112 -8.18 2.81 5.54
N ALA A 113 -8.33 1.51 5.28
CA ALA A 113 -7.76 0.43 6.09
C ALA A 113 -6.32 0.10 5.64
N PRO A 114 -5.50 -0.60 6.43
CA PRO A 114 -4.15 -0.94 6.00
C PRO A 114 -4.10 -1.73 4.67
N PHE A 115 -3.21 -1.31 3.77
CA PHE A 115 -2.88 -2.05 2.54
C PHE A 115 -1.48 -2.66 2.68
N LEU A 116 -1.41 -3.98 2.81
CA LEU A 116 -0.16 -4.72 2.98
C LEU A 116 0.18 -5.49 1.71
N VAL A 117 1.39 -5.26 1.18
CA VAL A 117 1.95 -6.02 0.05
C VAL A 117 2.88 -7.09 0.61
N ILE A 118 2.65 -8.34 0.21
CA ILE A 118 3.48 -9.48 0.59
C ILE A 118 4.05 -10.06 -0.70
N ASN A 119 5.39 -10.18 -0.77
CA ASN A 119 6.14 -10.70 -1.92
C ASN A 119 6.65 -12.12 -1.66
#